data_AF-A0A433J138-F1
#
_entry.id   AF-A0A433J138-F1
#
_cell.length_a   1.000
_cell.length_b   1.000
_cell.length_c   1.000
_cell.angle_alpha   90.00
_cell.angle_beta   90.00
_cell.angle_gamma   90.00
#
_symmetry.space_group_name_H-M   'P 1'
#
loop_
_entity.id
_entity.type
_entity.pdbx_description
1 polymer ?
#
loop_
_entity_poly.entity_id
_entity_poly.type
_entity_poly.pdbx_seq_one_letter_code
_entity_poly.pdbx_strand_id
1 'polypeptide(L)'
;MYLLIETNGSKLWRLNYRVLGRYRTYAMGRYPEVTLQKVRDKKLEARRLIAEGIDPSEKKKMSARSSKMASDNKFRSLAEEYIRTLENKGYVPQTIDKNR
;
A
#
# COMPACT_ATOMS: atom_id res chain seq x y z
N MET A 1 12.22 18.62 2.00
CA MET A 1 10.76 18.39 1.93
C MET A 1 10.08 19.72 1.99
N TYR A 2 8.92 19.85 1.38
CA TYR A 2 8.16 21.09 1.34
C TYR A 2 6.67 20.76 1.34
N LEU A 3 5.88 21.77 1.69
CA LEU A 3 4.44 21.74 1.54
C LEU A 3 4.10 22.42 0.21
N LEU A 4 3.54 21.67 -0.73
CA LEU A 4 2.98 22.19 -1.96
C LEU A 4 1.56 22.66 -1.69
N ILE A 5 1.26 23.93 -1.94
CA ILE A 5 -0.09 24.47 -1.87
C ILE A 5 -0.59 24.63 -3.29
N GLU A 6 -1.65 23.90 -3.63
CA GLU A 6 -2.31 23.99 -4.94
C GLU A 6 -3.30 25.16 -4.97
N THR A 7 -3.65 25.62 -6.17
CA THR A 7 -4.60 26.74 -6.38
C THR A 7 -5.98 26.44 -5.80
N ASN A 8 -6.35 25.16 -5.70
CA ASN A 8 -7.58 24.69 -5.06
C ASN A 8 -7.51 24.68 -3.51
N GLY A 9 -6.41 25.12 -2.91
CA GLY A 9 -6.18 25.15 -1.46
C GLY A 9 -5.67 23.84 -0.86
N SER A 10 -5.49 22.78 -1.66
CA SER A 10 -4.93 21.50 -1.19
C SER A 10 -3.46 21.65 -0.80
N LYS A 11 -3.11 21.07 0.35
CA LYS A 11 -1.75 21.13 0.90
C LYS A 11 -1.13 19.74 0.88
N LEU A 12 -0.10 19.54 0.07
CA LEU A 12 0.53 18.24 -0.18
C LEU A 12 1.97 18.21 0.31
N TRP A 13 2.33 17.17 1.07
CA TRP A 13 3.70 16.95 1.49
C TRP A 13 4.50 16.28 0.38
N ARG A 14 5.54 16.98 -0.09
CA ARG A 14 6.41 16.53 -1.18
C ARG A 14 7.89 16.53 -0.76
N LEU A 15 8.66 15.62 -1.34
CA LEU A 15 10.11 15.57 -1.18
C LEU A 15 10.74 15.35 -2.55
N ASN A 16 11.51 16.32 -3.02
CA ASN A 16 12.35 16.16 -4.20
C ASN A 16 13.65 15.47 -3.82
N TYR A 17 14.10 14.55 -4.66
CA TYR A 17 15.31 13.78 -4.44
C TYR A 17 15.91 13.29 -5.77
N ARG A 18 17.13 12.78 -5.69
CA ARG A 18 17.80 12.10 -6.79
C ARG A 18 18.17 10.69 -6.36
N VAL A 19 17.95 9.73 -7.24
CA VAL A 19 18.35 8.33 -7.06
C VAL A 19 18.72 7.78 -8.44
N LEU A 20 19.83 7.05 -8.53
CA LEU A 20 20.34 6.50 -9.80
C LEU A 20 20.43 7.55 -10.93
N GLY A 21 20.92 8.75 -10.60
CA GLY A 21 21.08 9.84 -11.57
C GLY A 21 19.79 10.52 -12.05
N ARG A 22 18.61 10.07 -11.61
CA ARG A 22 17.31 10.63 -12.01
C ARG A 22 16.70 11.48 -10.91
N TYR A 23 16.13 12.62 -11.29
CA TYR A 23 15.36 13.47 -10.39
C TYR A 23 13.94 12.93 -10.25
N ARG A 24 13.45 12.83 -9.02
CA ARG A 24 12.12 12.31 -8.69
C ARG A 24 11.48 13.10 -7.54
N THR A 25 10.16 13.00 -7.44
CA THR A 25 9.36 13.61 -6.35
C THR A 25 8.60 12.53 -5.59
N TYR A 26 8.83 12.45 -4.28
CA TYR A 26 8.16 11.52 -3.38
C TYR A 26 6.94 12.16 -2.73
N ALA A 27 5.80 11.47 -2.78
CA ALA A 27 4.53 11.92 -2.22
C ALA A 27 4.29 11.33 -0.82
N MET A 28 4.25 12.19 0.20
CA MET A 28 4.20 11.77 1.61
C MET A 28 2.81 11.88 2.26
N GLY A 29 1.84 12.48 1.55
CA GLY A 29 0.43 12.60 1.95
C GLY A 29 -0.08 14.03 1.88
N ARG A 30 -1.31 14.24 2.34
CA ARG A 30 -1.97 15.56 2.42
C ARG A 30 -1.91 16.09 3.85
N TYR A 31 -1.86 17.41 4.00
CA TYR A 31 -2.09 18.09 5.27
C TYR A 31 -3.59 18.42 5.38
N PRO A 32 -4.23 18.26 6.56
CA PRO A 32 -3.65 17.91 7.87
C PRO A 32 -3.59 16.41 8.18
N GLU A 33 -4.11 15.55 7.30
CA GLU A 33 -4.18 14.09 7.49
C GLU A 33 -2.84 13.46 7.92
N VAL A 34 -1.73 13.96 7.35
CA VAL A 34 -0.38 13.61 7.77
C VAL A 34 0.26 14.80 8.48
N THR A 35 0.56 14.59 9.77
CA THR A 35 1.22 15.58 10.62
C THR A 35 2.66 15.83 10.21
N LEU A 36 3.17 17.02 10.52
CA LEU A 36 4.55 17.39 10.21
C LEU A 36 5.58 16.41 10.79
N GLN A 37 5.35 15.93 12.02
CA GLN A 37 6.21 14.93 12.67
C GLN A 37 6.30 13.66 11.82
N LYS A 38 5.16 13.05 11.46
CA LYS A 38 5.13 11.86 10.61
C LYS A 38 5.83 12.06 9.27
N VAL A 39 5.74 13.27 8.68
CA VAL A 39 6.41 13.59 7.42
C VAL A 39 7.93 13.67 7.60
N ARG A 40 8.42 14.20 8.73
CA ARG A 40 9.86 14.23 9.06
C ARG A 40 10.42 12.81 9.20
N ASP A 41 9.67 11.92 9.85
CA ASP A 41 10.06 10.52 10.00
C ASP A 41 10.10 9.83 8.63
N LYS A 42 9.07 10.02 7.79
CA LYS A 42 9.06 9.52 6.40
C LYS A 42 10.21 10.06 5.56
N LYS A 43 10.63 11.31 5.77
CA LYS A 43 11.79 11.91 5.09
C LYS A 43 13.08 11.19 5.49
N LEU A 44 13.28 10.89 6.78
CA LEU A 44 14.45 10.16 7.27
C LEU A 44 14.52 8.76 6.64
N GLU A 45 13.41 8.02 6.68
CA GLU A 45 13.30 6.71 6.05
C GLU A 45 13.57 6.78 4.54
N ALA A 46 12.99 7.75 3.83
CA ALA A 46 13.25 7.94 2.41
C ALA A 46 14.74 8.23 2.13
N ARG A 47 15.42 9.01 2.97
CA ARG A 47 16.87 9.28 2.81
C ARG A 47 17.71 8.02 3.00
N ARG A 48 17.36 7.13 3.93
CA ARG A 48 18.04 5.85 4.13
C ARG A 48 17.96 5.00 2.86
N LEU A 49 16.75 4.85 2.31
CA LEU A 49 16.52 4.11 1.07
C LEU A 49 17.28 4.69 -0.12
N ILE A 50 17.29 6.02 -0.26
CA ILE A 50 18.02 6.69 -1.35
C ILE A 50 19.53 6.44 -1.23
N ALA A 51 20.08 6.41 -0.01
CA ALA A 51 21.49 6.11 0.22
C ALA A 51 21.85 4.66 -0.17
N GLU A 52 20.90 3.73 -0.01
CA GLU A 52 21.00 2.34 -0.48
C GLU A 52 20.72 2.20 -1.99
N GLY A 53 20.45 3.30 -2.70
CA GLY A 53 20.10 3.28 -4.13
C GLY A 53 18.67 2.81 -4.43
N ILE A 54 17.84 2.62 -3.40
CA ILE A 54 16.47 2.14 -3.51
C ILE A 54 15.52 3.33 -3.67
N ASP A 55 14.60 3.25 -4.63
CA ASP A 55 13.56 4.26 -4.80
C ASP A 55 12.45 4.11 -3.72
N PRO A 56 12.22 5.14 -2.87
CA PRO A 56 11.18 5.10 -1.83
C PRO A 56 9.75 4.93 -2.37
N SER A 57 9.48 5.42 -3.58
CA SER A 57 8.17 5.29 -4.23
C SER A 57 7.89 3.86 -4.67
N GLU A 58 8.90 3.14 -5.14
CA GLU A 58 8.76 1.72 -5.50
C GLU A 58 8.57 0.84 -4.28
N LYS A 59 9.30 1.10 -3.18
CA LYS A 59 9.07 0.40 -1.90
C LYS A 59 7.63 0.55 -1.42
N LYS A 60 7.06 1.76 -1.52
CA LYS A 60 5.66 2.03 -1.16
C LYS A 60 4.66 1.30 -2.06
N LYS A 61 4.93 1.22 -3.38
CA LYS A 61 4.09 0.45 -4.31
C LYS A 61 4.15 -1.04 -4.01
N MET A 62 5.34 -1.58 -3.75
CA MET A 62 5.52 -2.98 -3.41
C MET A 62 4.78 -3.36 -2.13
N SER A 63 4.86 -2.54 -1.08
CA SER A 63 4.10 -2.78 0.16
C SER A 63 2.58 -2.73 -0.05
N ALA A 64 2.09 -1.81 -0.90
CA ALA A 64 0.67 -1.74 -1.22
C ALA A 64 0.20 -2.95 -2.04
N ARG A 65 1.04 -3.45 -2.95
CA ARG A 65 0.76 -4.65 -3.74
C ARG A 65 0.76 -5.89 -2.85
N SER A 66 1.74 -6.05 -1.97
CA SER A 66 1.78 -7.20 -1.05
C SER A 66 0.60 -7.20 -0.09
N SER A 67 0.18 -6.05 0.43
CA SER A 67 -1.02 -5.98 1.28
C SER A 67 -2.28 -6.37 0.51
N LYS A 68 -2.39 -5.99 -0.76
CA LYS A 68 -3.53 -6.38 -1.60
C LYS A 68 -3.54 -7.89 -1.86
N MET A 69 -2.41 -8.46 -2.27
CA MET A 69 -2.27 -9.90 -2.49
C MET A 69 -2.54 -10.71 -1.21
N ALA A 70 -2.11 -10.20 -0.05
CA ALA A 70 -2.43 -10.83 1.23
C ALA A 70 -3.93 -10.80 1.53
N SER A 71 -4.63 -9.71 1.23
CA SER A 71 -6.09 -9.63 1.38
C SER A 71 -6.81 -10.58 0.42
N ASP A 72 -6.38 -10.66 -0.83
CA ASP A 72 -6.96 -11.55 -1.85
C ASP A 72 -6.81 -13.03 -1.43
N ASN A 73 -5.63 -13.40 -0.92
CA ASN A 73 -5.38 -14.75 -0.41
C ASN A 73 -6.23 -15.09 0.83
N LYS A 74 -6.58 -14.11 1.68
CA LYS A 74 -7.45 -14.33 2.84
C LYS A 74 -8.88 -14.66 2.42
N PHE A 75 -9.43 -13.94 1.44
CA PHE A 75 -10.77 -14.23 0.92
C PHE A 75 -10.82 -15.64 0.34
N ARG A 76 -9.81 -16.00 -0.48
CA ARG A 76 -9.69 -17.34 -1.04
C ARG A 76 -9.64 -18.42 0.06
N SER A 77 -8.80 -18.23 1.08
CA SER A 77 -8.69 -19.17 2.19
C SER A 77 -10.02 -19.35 2.94
N LEU A 78 -10.77 -18.27 3.17
CA LEU A 78 -12.07 -18.33 3.83
C LEU A 78 -13.14 -19.00 2.95
N ALA A 79 -13.11 -18.75 1.64
CA ALA A 79 -14.01 -19.40 0.70
C ALA A 79 -13.76 -20.92 0.63
N GLU A 80 -12.48 -21.33 0.56
CA GLU A 80 -12.09 -22.74 0.59
C GLU A 80 -12.48 -23.41 1.92
N GLU A 81 -12.30 -22.72 3.06
CA GLU A 81 -12.76 -23.21 4.37
C GLU A 81 -14.28 -23.36 4.41
N TYR A 82 -15.03 -22.37 3.91
CA TYR A 82 -16.48 -22.40 3.87
C TYR A 82 -17.01 -23.58 3.04
N ILE A 83 -16.47 -23.79 1.84
CA ILE A 83 -16.81 -24.94 0.98
C ILE A 83 -16.55 -26.25 1.73
N ARG A 84 -15.41 -26.37 2.42
CA ARG A 84 -15.09 -27.54 3.25
C ARG A 84 -16.08 -27.74 4.39
N THR A 85 -16.59 -26.68 5.01
CA THR A 85 -17.66 -26.81 6.03
C THR A 85 -18.98 -27.31 5.44
N LEU A 86 -19.30 -26.94 4.19
CA LEU A 86 -20.50 -27.44 3.50
C LEU A 86 -20.34 -28.92 3.13
N GLU A 87 -19.16 -29.35 2.67
CA GLU A 87 -18.84 -30.75 2.43
C GLU A 87 -18.96 -31.57 3.73
N ASN A 88 -18.38 -31.10 4.83
CA ASN A 88 -18.43 -31.78 6.14
C ASN A 88 -19.86 -31.87 6.72
N LYS A 89 -20.72 -30.89 6.43
CA LYS A 89 -22.13 -30.90 6.87
C LYS A 89 -23.03 -31.75 5.96
N GLY A 90 -22.49 -32.36 4.90
CA GLY A 90 -23.23 -33.27 4.03
C GLY A 90 -24.22 -32.59 3.08
N TYR A 91 -23.95 -31.34 2.67
CA TYR A 91 -24.80 -30.66 1.69
C TYR A 91 -24.75 -31.36 0.31
N VAL A 92 -25.85 -31.26 -0.44
CA VAL A 92 -26.00 -31.86 -1.78
C VAL A 92 -24.91 -31.32 -2.72
N PRO A 93 -24.30 -32.15 -3.59
CA PRO A 93 -23.18 -31.73 -4.46
C PRO A 93 -23.50 -30.52 -5.33
N GLN A 94 -24.75 -30.38 -5.76
CA GLN A 94 -25.23 -29.28 -6.58
C GLN A 94 -25.21 -27.92 -5.85
N THR A 95 -25.30 -27.93 -4.52
CA THR A 95 -25.20 -26.73 -3.67
C THR A 95 -23.75 -26.36 -3.40
N ILE A 96 -22.86 -27.35 -3.32
CA ILE A 96 -21.41 -27.15 -3.14
C ILE A 96 -20.80 -26.60 -4.44
N ASP A 97 -21.19 -27.16 -5.60
CA ASP A 97 -20.71 -26.75 -6.92
C ASP A 97 -21.08 -25.30 -7.27
N LYS A 98 -22.27 -24.84 -6.82
CA LYS A 98 -22.69 -23.43 -6.97
C LYS A 98 -21.89 -22.44 -6.12
N ASN A 99 -21.22 -22.91 -5.07
CA ASN A 99 -20.46 -22.08 -4.13
C ASN A 99 -18.94 -22.12 -4.41
N ARG A 100 -18.53 -22.79 -5.48
CA ARG A 100 -17.14 -22.94 -5.92
C ARG A 100 -16.80 -21.92 -7.01
#